data_AF-A0A7J6WA70-F1
#
_entry.id   AF-A0A7J6WA70-F1
#
_cell.length_a   1.000
_cell.length_b   1.000
_cell.length_c   1.000
_cell.angle_alpha   90.00
_cell.angle_beta   90.00
_cell.angle_gamma   90.00
#
_symmetry.space_group_name_H-M   'P 1'
#
loop_
_entity.id
_entity.type
_entity.pdbx_description
1 polymer ?
#
loop_
_entity_poly.entity_id
_entity_poly.type
_entity_poly.pdbx_seq_one_letter_code
_entity_poly.pdbx_strand_id
1 'polypeptide(L)'
;MAPEFLRGEPSNEKSDVYSFGVILWELVTMQQPWNGLSPAQVVGAVAFQNRRLVVPQNTCPELASLMESCWADQPEQRPSFAIIVDVLKKLLKSPMQLIQMGNA
;
A
#
# COMPACT_ATOMS: atom_id res chain seq x y z
N MET A 1 8.32 1.06 3.98
CA MET A 1 8.60 0.27 5.19
C MET A 1 7.49 0.50 6.21
N ALA A 2 7.19 -0.52 7.02
CA ALA A 2 6.16 -0.45 8.04
C ALA A 2 6.55 0.46 9.23
N PRO A 3 5.58 1.11 9.89
CA PRO A 3 5.85 2.00 11.01
C PRO A 3 6.64 1.34 12.15
N GLU A 4 6.27 0.13 12.56
CA GLU A 4 6.93 -0.61 13.65
C GLU A 4 8.40 -0.93 13.33
N PHE A 5 8.69 -1.31 12.08
CA PHE A 5 10.07 -1.54 11.64
C PHE A 5 10.89 -0.26 11.70
N LEU A 6 10.31 0.87 11.28
CA LEU A 6 10.98 2.17 11.32
C LEU A 6 11.21 2.69 12.75
N ARG A 7 10.40 2.25 13.72
CA ARG A 7 10.60 2.55 15.16
C ARG A 7 11.58 1.61 15.86
N GLY A 8 12.05 0.55 15.19
CA GLY A 8 12.87 -0.49 15.80
C GLY A 8 12.10 -1.41 16.74
N GLU A 9 10.78 -1.51 16.55
CA GLU A 9 9.90 -2.42 17.30
C GLU A 9 9.90 -3.82 16.67
N PRO A 10 9.43 -4.86 17.39
CA PRO A 10 9.28 -6.19 16.82
C PRO A 10 8.44 -6.19 15.54
N SER A 11 9.04 -6.65 14.45
CA SER A 11 8.38 -6.84 13.16
C SER A 11 8.13 -8.31 12.88
N ASN A 12 7.04 -8.62 12.17
CA ASN A 12 6.73 -9.94 11.65
C ASN A 12 6.30 -9.84 10.17
N GLU A 13 5.65 -10.88 9.64
CA GLU A 13 5.19 -10.92 8.25
C GLU A 13 4.22 -9.77 7.91
N LYS A 14 3.58 -9.15 8.90
CA LYS A 14 2.68 -8.00 8.70
C LYS A 14 3.45 -6.75 8.30
N SER A 15 4.73 -6.63 8.62
CA SER A 15 5.58 -5.54 8.14
C SER A 15 5.87 -5.68 6.64
N ASP A 16 5.94 -6.91 6.14
CA ASP A 16 6.04 -7.20 4.70
C ASP A 16 4.73 -6.88 3.98
N VAL A 17 3.58 -7.18 4.59
CA VAL A 17 2.26 -6.81 4.06
C VAL A 17 2.14 -5.30 3.87
N TYR A 18 2.59 -4.50 4.85
CA TYR A 18 2.61 -3.05 4.72
C TYR A 18 3.46 -2.60 3.53
N SER A 19 4.66 -3.16 3.42
CA SER A 19 5.60 -2.82 2.34
C SER A 19 5.05 -3.24 0.97
N PHE A 20 4.33 -4.36 0.90
CA PHE A 20 3.61 -4.77 -0.30
C PHE A 20 2.51 -3.77 -0.70
N GLY A 21 1.76 -3.22 0.25
CA GLY A 21 0.81 -2.14 -0.01
C GLY A 21 1.48 -0.91 -0.64
N VAL A 22 2.69 -0.54 -0.17
CA VAL A 22 3.48 0.54 -0.78
C VAL A 22 3.87 0.20 -2.22
N ILE A 23 4.31 -1.03 -2.48
CA ILE A 23 4.64 -1.49 -3.84
C ILE A 23 3.42 -1.43 -4.77
N LEU A 24 2.24 -1.85 -4.31
CA LEU A 24 1.01 -1.72 -5.09
C LEU A 24 0.73 -0.26 -5.46
N TRP A 25 0.95 0.67 -4.52
CA TRP A 25 0.80 2.11 -4.79
C TRP A 25 1.82 2.60 -5.82
N GLU A 26 3.08 2.16 -5.73
CA GLU A 26 4.12 2.48 -6.71
C GLU A 26 3.74 1.98 -8.11
N LEU A 27 3.19 0.78 -8.23
CA LEU A 27 2.73 0.21 -9.49
C LEU A 27 1.54 0.96 -10.10
N VAL A 28 0.59 1.39 -9.26
CA VAL A 28 -0.59 2.14 -9.71
C VAL A 28 -0.21 3.54 -10.17
N THR A 29 0.70 4.20 -9.45
CA THR A 29 1.03 5.61 -9.69
C THR A 29 2.23 5.80 -10.61
N MET A 30 3.09 4.79 -10.74
CA MET A 30 4.42 4.89 -11.37
C MET A 30 5.30 5.98 -10.74
N GLN A 31 5.09 6.27 -9.45
CA GLN A 31 5.79 7.31 -8.71
C GLN A 31 6.63 6.74 -7.57
N GLN A 32 7.65 7.49 -7.17
CA GLN A 32 8.41 7.21 -5.96
C GLN A 32 7.56 7.54 -4.72
N PRO A 33 7.46 6.64 -3.73
CA PRO A 33 6.70 6.88 -2.52
C PRO A 33 7.40 7.96 -1.71
N TRP A 34 6.61 8.84 -1.11
CA TRP A 34 7.12 9.94 -0.27
C TRP A 34 8.09 10.88 -1.01
N ASN A 35 7.87 11.09 -2.31
CA ASN A 35 8.70 11.99 -3.12
C ASN A 35 8.87 13.36 -2.45
N GLY A 36 10.11 13.87 -2.49
CA GLY A 36 10.49 15.14 -1.85
C GLY A 36 10.82 15.06 -0.35
N LEU A 37 10.71 13.89 0.30
CA LEU A 37 11.18 13.68 1.66
C LEU A 37 12.55 12.99 1.69
N SER A 38 13.42 13.41 2.62
CA SER A 38 14.63 12.68 2.95
C SER A 38 14.31 11.38 3.73
N PRO A 39 15.20 10.39 3.79
CA PRO A 39 14.97 9.16 4.55
C PRO A 39 14.57 9.41 6.01
N ALA A 40 15.21 10.37 6.69
CA ALA A 40 14.85 10.72 8.07
C ALA A 40 13.46 11.36 8.17
N GLN A 41 13.05 12.16 7.18
CA GLN A 41 11.70 12.73 7.13
C GLN A 41 10.64 11.66 6.86
N VAL A 42 10.95 10.64 6.04
CA VAL A 42 10.06 9.48 5.82
C VAL A 42 9.85 8.72 7.13
N VAL A 43 10.92 8.48 7.90
CA VAL A 43 10.80 7.87 9.24
C VAL A 43 9.86 8.71 10.12
N GLY A 44 10.10 10.02 10.22
CA GLY A 44 9.22 10.94 10.96
C GLY A 44 7.74 10.84 10.54
N ALA A 45 7.50 10.94 9.24
CA ALA A 45 6.16 10.97 8.67
C ALA A 45 5.40 9.65 8.85
N VAL A 46 6.05 8.52 8.55
CA VAL A 46 5.40 7.20 8.57
C VAL A 46 5.32 6.64 9.99
N ALA A 47 6.44 6.69 10.72
CA ALA A 47 6.57 6.02 12.00
C ALA A 47 5.89 6.77 13.15
N PHE A 48 5.84 8.12 13.09
CA PHE A 48 5.41 8.95 14.22
C PHE A 48 4.24 9.89 13.91
N GLN A 49 4.01 10.25 12.65
CA GLN A 49 2.89 11.13 12.26
C GLN A 49 1.72 10.37 11.61
N ASN A 50 1.83 9.05 11.53
CA ASN A 50 0.87 8.18 10.87
C ASN A 50 0.49 8.59 9.43
N ARG A 51 1.41 9.25 8.71
CA ARG A 51 1.17 9.66 7.33
C ARG A 51 0.98 8.42 6.45
N ARG A 52 0.07 8.49 5.47
CA ARG A 52 -0.18 7.46 4.44
C ARG A 52 -0.05 8.05 3.03
N LEU A 53 0.23 7.18 2.06
CA LEU A 53 0.26 7.56 0.65
C LEU A 53 -1.17 7.84 0.18
N VAL A 54 -1.34 8.87 -0.65
CA VAL A 54 -2.66 9.21 -1.20
C VAL A 54 -2.95 8.29 -2.37
N VAL A 55 -4.04 7.52 -2.29
CA VAL A 55 -4.51 6.68 -3.39
C VAL A 55 -5.23 7.56 -4.42
N PRO A 56 -4.88 7.52 -5.71
CA PRO A 56 -5.58 8.27 -6.75
C PRO A 56 -7.06 7.91 -6.84
N GLN A 57 -7.93 8.90 -7.01
CA GLN A 57 -9.39 8.70 -7.07
C GLN A 57 -9.86 7.80 -8.22
N ASN A 58 -9.08 7.71 -9.30
CA ASN A 58 -9.33 6.85 -10.45
C ASN A 58 -8.85 5.40 -10.27
N THR A 59 -8.35 5.05 -9.08
CA THR A 59 -7.97 3.66 -8.76
C THR A 59 -9.24 2.82 -8.56
N CYS A 60 -9.24 1.60 -9.08
CA CYS A 60 -10.28 0.61 -8.81
C CYS A 60 -10.56 0.51 -7.29
N PRO A 61 -11.82 0.66 -6.82
CA PRO A 61 -12.15 0.73 -5.39
C PRO A 61 -11.65 -0.46 -4.58
N GLU A 62 -11.70 -1.65 -5.15
CA GLU A 62 -11.23 -2.88 -4.53
C GLU A 62 -9.71 -2.90 -4.36
N LEU A 63 -8.96 -2.37 -5.34
CA LEU A 63 -7.50 -2.24 -5.24
C LEU A 63 -7.10 -1.13 -4.26
N ALA A 64 -7.85 -0.02 -4.24
CA ALA A 64 -7.67 1.05 -3.27
C ALA A 64 -7.86 0.54 -1.84
N SER A 65 -8.97 -0.15 -1.59
CA SER A 65 -9.27 -0.77 -0.29
C SER A 65 -8.23 -1.81 0.12
N LEU A 66 -7.72 -2.61 -0.84
CA LEU A 66 -6.63 -3.55 -0.57
C LEU A 66 -5.36 -2.83 -0.09
N MET A 67 -4.93 -1.77 -0.78
CA MET A 67 -3.76 -0.98 -0.38
C MET A 67 -3.94 -0.36 1.01
N GLU A 68 -5.08 0.27 1.26
CA GLU A 68 -5.39 0.87 2.56
C GLU A 68 -5.39 -0.17 3.69
N SER A 69 -5.96 -1.36 3.45
CA SER A 69 -5.94 -2.46 4.42
C SER A 69 -4.52 -2.96 4.74
N CYS A 70 -3.61 -2.93 3.76
CA CYS A 70 -2.20 -3.26 3.99
C CYS A 70 -1.52 -2.23 4.89
N TRP A 71 -2.03 -0.99 4.94
CA TRP A 71 -1.47 0.10 5.73
C TRP A 71 -2.17 0.36 7.06
N ALA A 72 -2.97 -0.59 7.54
CA ALA A 72 -3.58 -0.52 8.86
C ALA A 72 -2.50 -0.29 9.94
N ASP A 73 -2.81 0.60 10.89
CA ASP A 73 -1.89 1.03 11.95
C ASP A 73 -1.44 -0.16 12.80
N GLN A 74 -2.41 -0.97 13.23
CA GLN A 74 -2.18 -2.18 13.99
C GLN A 74 -1.80 -3.34 13.03
N PRO A 75 -0.61 -3.97 13.18
CA PRO A 75 -0.15 -5.02 12.28
C PRO A 75 -1.13 -6.19 12.12
N GLU A 76 -1.84 -6.56 13.18
CA GLU A 76 -2.82 -7.65 13.20
C GLU A 76 -4.07 -7.37 12.36
N GLN A 77 -4.38 -6.10 12.10
CA GLN A 77 -5.51 -5.70 11.24
C GLN A 77 -5.18 -5.78 9.75
N ARG A 78 -3.88 -5.90 9.40
CA ARG A 78 -3.46 -6.05 8.00
C ARG A 78 -3.84 -7.44 7.50
N PRO A 79 -4.23 -7.61 6.22
CA PRO A 79 -4.59 -8.91 5.67
C PRO A 79 -3.40 -9.90 5.70
N SER A 80 -3.67 -11.19 5.55
CA SER A 80 -2.62 -12.15 5.21
C SER A 80 -2.35 -12.13 3.71
N PHE A 81 -1.16 -12.55 3.27
CA PHE A 81 -0.88 -12.70 1.85
C PHE A 81 -1.86 -13.64 1.12
N ALA A 82 -2.43 -14.64 1.81
CA ALA A 82 -3.47 -15.49 1.25
C ALA A 82 -4.73 -14.68 0.86
N ILE A 83 -5.19 -13.79 1.75
CA ILE A 83 -6.32 -12.88 1.47
C ILE A 83 -5.97 -11.93 0.33
N ILE A 84 -4.76 -11.37 0.33
CA ILE A 84 -4.29 -10.46 -0.73
C ILE A 84 -4.33 -11.16 -2.09
N VAL A 85 -3.79 -12.38 -2.19
CA VAL A 85 -3.79 -13.17 -3.43
C VAL A 85 -5.21 -13.47 -3.90
N ASP A 86 -6.13 -13.80 -2.99
CA ASP A 86 -7.53 -14.07 -3.35
C ASP A 86 -8.23 -12.82 -3.89
N VAL A 87 -8.00 -11.64 -3.30
CA VAL A 87 -8.50 -10.37 -3.81
C VAL A 87 -7.93 -10.08 -5.20
N LEU A 88 -6.61 -10.16 -5.37
CA LEU A 88 -5.96 -9.90 -6.67
C LEU A 88 -6.44 -10.86 -7.76
N LYS A 89 -6.62 -12.15 -7.45
CA LYS A 89 -7.19 -13.13 -8.40
C LYS A 89 -8.62 -12.79 -8.82
N LYS A 90 -9.45 -12.27 -7.91
CA LYS A 90 -10.80 -11.81 -8.25
C LYS A 90 -10.75 -10.62 -9.19
N LEU A 91 -9.84 -9.68 -8.97
CA LEU A 91 -9.64 -8.52 -9.86
C LEU A 91 -9.17 -8.95 -11.26
N LEU A 92 -8.25 -9.92 -11.35
CA LEU A 92 -7.78 -10.45 -12.64
C LEU A 92 -8.85 -11.24 -13.42
N LYS A 93 -9.77 -11.90 -12.72
CA LYS A 93 -10.87 -12.66 -13.33
C LYS A 93 -12.07 -11.79 -13.70
N SER A 94 -12.14 -10.58 -13.17
CA SER A 94 -13.11 -9.59 -13.65
C SER A 94 -12.71 -9.22 -15.09
N PRO A 95 -13.62 -9.33 -16.08
CA PRO A 95 -13.30 -8.94 -17.45
C PRO A 95 -12.81 -7.49 -17.45
N MET A 96 -11.58 -7.28 -17.96
CA MET A 96 -10.92 -5.99 -18.15
C MET A 96 -11.93 -4.86 -18.43
N GLN A 97 -12.26 -4.05 -17.43
CA GLN A 97 -12.96 -2.78 -17.64
C GLN A 97 -12.09 -1.55 -17.40
N LEU A 98 -10.81 -1.67 -17.01
CA LEU A 98 -10.01 -0.50 -16.62
C LEU A 98 -8.53 -0.56 -17.03
N ILE A 99 -8.26 -0.81 -18.32
CA ILE A 99 -7.08 -0.22 -19.00
C ILE A 99 -7.59 0.75 -20.08
N GLN A 100 -8.47 1.67 -19.67
CA GLN A 100 -8.67 2.94 -20.38
C GLN A 100 -7.87 4.02 -19.64
N MET A 101 -6.55 3.91 -19.66
CA MET A 101 -5.65 5.02 -19.32
C MET A 101 -4.62 5.13 -20.43
N GLY A 102 -4.99 5.87 -21.47
CA GLY A 102 -4.13 6.13 -22.62
C GLY A 102 -4.72 7.02 -23.70
N ASN A 103 -5.78 7.80 -23.42
CA ASN A 103 -6.23 8.89 -24.30
C ASN A 103 -7.00 9.94 -23.49
N ALA A 104 -6.29 10.94 -23.00
CA ALA A 104 -6.73 12.32 -22.81
C ALA A 104 -5.48 13.22 -22.85
#